data_AF-A0A4Q3VFG0-F1
#
_entry.id   AF-A0A4Q3VFG0-F1
#
_cell.length_a   1.000
_cell.length_b   1.000
_cell.length_c   1.000
_cell.angle_alpha   90.00
_cell.angle_beta   90.00
_cell.angle_gamma   90.00
#
_symmetry.space_group_name_H-M   'P 1'
#
loop_
_entity.id
_entity.type
_entity.pdbx_description
1 polymer ?
#
loop_
_entity_poly.entity_id
_entity_poly.type
_entity_poly.pdbx_seq_one_letter_code
_entity_poly.pdbx_strand_id
1 'polypeptide(L)'
;MKRTVILFLALMTVGAHAQQGAPTDVPRTHWAFDAVDTLFRQGLLKGYPDGTFKGNRPASRYEMAGALDNLNRHFQSRLAGMRVAYNPQTSEFADLQTRIGALRLEVAAIQASQREVAEMTAQMTSLRDQLAKLRGNLGEMRQDLPQK
;
A
#
# COMPACT_ATOMS: atom_id res chain seq x y z
N MET A 1 2.28 39.12 -35.48
CA MET A 1 3.15 38.47 -34.48
C MET A 1 2.73 37.03 -34.10
N LYS A 2 1.59 36.48 -34.58
CA LYS A 2 1.10 35.13 -34.20
C LYS A 2 1.38 34.01 -35.23
N ARG A 3 1.98 34.33 -36.38
CA ARG A 3 2.26 33.37 -37.48
C ARG A 3 3.70 32.84 -37.48
N THR A 4 4.63 33.56 -36.86
CA THR A 4 6.05 33.21 -36.81
C THR A 4 6.39 32.15 -35.75
N VAL A 5 5.51 31.99 -34.75
CA VAL A 5 5.72 31.04 -33.63
C VAL A 5 5.38 29.59 -34.04
N ILE A 6 4.49 29.41 -35.02
CA ILE A 6 4.06 28.06 -35.47
C ILE A 6 5.13 27.40 -36.36
N LEU A 7 6.00 28.19 -37.01
CA LEU A 7 7.09 27.64 -37.83
C LEU A 7 8.30 27.17 -36.99
N PHE A 8 8.41 27.61 -35.74
CA PHE A 8 9.46 27.16 -34.81
C PHE A 8 9.07 25.92 -34.00
N LEU A 9 7.79 25.53 -34.02
CA LEU A 9 7.24 24.41 -33.26
C LEU A 9 7.06 23.13 -34.12
N ALA A 10 7.83 23.01 -35.21
CA ALA A 10 7.81 21.86 -36.11
C ALA A 10 9.16 21.12 -36.20
N LEU A 11 10.11 21.44 -35.33
CA LEU A 11 11.37 20.70 -35.17
C LEU A 11 11.36 19.90 -33.86
N MET A 12 10.23 19.26 -33.55
CA MET A 12 10.23 18.11 -32.65
C MET A 12 10.81 16.95 -33.45
N THR A 13 12.14 16.94 -33.53
CA THR A 13 12.92 15.77 -33.91
C THR A 13 12.38 14.61 -33.10
N VAL A 14 11.74 13.68 -33.80
CA VAL A 14 11.51 12.33 -33.32
C VAL A 14 12.87 11.86 -32.82
N GLY A 15 13.01 11.77 -31.50
CA GLY A 15 14.14 11.09 -30.89
C GLY A 15 14.03 9.64 -31.36
N ALA A 16 14.68 9.33 -32.47
CA ALA A 16 14.93 7.97 -32.90
C ALA A 16 15.75 7.35 -31.77
N HIS A 17 15.08 6.65 -30.87
CA HIS A 17 15.74 5.76 -29.93
C HIS A 17 16.30 4.65 -30.79
N ALA A 18 17.52 4.85 -31.30
CA ALA A 18 18.23 3.86 -32.08
C ALA A 18 18.41 2.65 -31.18
N GLN A 19 17.56 1.64 -31.38
CA GLN A 19 17.73 0.32 -30.80
C GLN A 19 19.06 -0.20 -31.33
N GLN A 20 20.11 -0.18 -30.49
CA GLN A 20 21.43 -0.63 -30.92
C GLN A 20 21.36 -2.13 -31.19
N GLY A 21 21.64 -2.52 -32.44
CA GLY A 21 21.84 -3.92 -32.81
C GLY A 21 23.10 -4.49 -32.18
N ALA A 22 23.31 -5.80 -32.34
CA ALA A 22 24.53 -6.47 -31.85
C ALA A 22 25.79 -5.76 -32.39
N PRO A 23 26.82 -5.55 -31.55
CA PRO A 23 28.05 -4.89 -31.97
C PRO A 23 28.76 -5.69 -33.06
N THR A 24 29.32 -5.00 -34.05
CA THR A 24 29.87 -5.62 -35.26
C THR A 24 31.16 -6.39 -35.04
N ASP A 25 31.90 -6.08 -33.97
CA ASP A 25 33.19 -6.66 -33.61
C ASP A 25 33.09 -7.80 -32.59
N VAL A 26 31.88 -8.28 -32.30
CA VAL A 26 31.67 -9.45 -31.45
C VAL A 26 31.06 -10.57 -32.31
N PRO A 27 31.87 -11.52 -32.80
CA PRO A 27 31.37 -12.64 -33.60
C PRO A 27 30.40 -13.52 -32.81
N ARG A 28 29.42 -14.14 -33.48
CA ARG A 28 28.47 -15.08 -32.85
C ARG A 28 29.12 -16.28 -32.18
N THR A 29 30.33 -16.65 -32.61
CA THR A 29 31.13 -17.73 -32.04
C THR A 29 31.93 -17.32 -30.81
N HIS A 30 31.96 -16.03 -30.48
CA HIS A 30 32.68 -15.53 -29.32
C HIS A 30 31.92 -15.88 -28.04
N TRP A 31 32.64 -16.36 -27.01
CA TRP A 31 32.03 -16.81 -25.74
C TRP A 31 31.17 -15.73 -25.05
N ALA A 32 31.52 -14.45 -25.24
CA ALA A 32 30.79 -13.33 -24.66
C ALA A 32 29.65 -12.81 -25.53
N PHE A 33 29.41 -13.38 -26.72
CA PHE A 33 28.44 -12.85 -27.68
C PHE A 33 27.05 -12.71 -27.07
N ASP A 34 26.52 -13.77 -26.45
CA ASP A 34 25.15 -13.77 -25.90
C ASP A 34 24.99 -12.73 -24.79
N ALA A 35 26.00 -12.60 -23.92
CA ALA A 35 26.00 -11.62 -22.85
C ALA A 35 26.02 -10.19 -23.42
N VAL A 36 26.90 -9.91 -24.38
CA VAL A 36 27.03 -8.57 -24.98
C VAL A 36 25.78 -8.22 -25.79
N ASP A 37 25.26 -9.10 -26.64
CA ASP A 37 24.05 -8.88 -27.44
C ASP A 37 22.83 -8.61 -26.54
N THR A 38 22.65 -9.40 -25.47
CA THR A 38 21.55 -9.22 -24.52
C THR A 38 21.60 -7.84 -23.87
N LEU A 39 22.77 -7.43 -23.38
CA LEU A 39 22.93 -6.14 -22.71
C LEU A 39 22.79 -4.95 -23.67
N PHE A 40 23.20 -5.09 -24.93
CA PHE A 40 22.96 -4.07 -25.96
C PHE A 40 21.47 -3.91 -26.28
N ARG A 41 20.76 -5.02 -26.49
CA ARG A 41 19.32 -5.01 -26.78
C ARG A 41 18.48 -4.45 -25.64
N GLN A 42 18.91 -4.69 -24.40
CA GLN A 42 18.26 -4.12 -23.20
C GLN A 42 18.65 -2.66 -22.93
N GLY A 43 19.55 -2.07 -23.74
CA GLY A 43 20.05 -0.71 -23.56
C GLY A 43 20.93 -0.53 -22.32
N LEU A 44 21.45 -1.63 -21.75
CA LEU A 44 22.29 -1.62 -20.56
C LEU A 44 23.74 -1.27 -20.89
N LEU A 45 24.24 -1.78 -22.01
CA LEU A 45 25.52 -1.40 -22.59
C LEU A 45 25.30 -0.54 -23.83
N LYS A 46 26.21 0.40 -24.06
CA LYS A 46 26.27 1.21 -25.27
C LYS A 46 27.58 0.92 -25.98
N GLY A 47 27.50 0.67 -27.28
CA GLY A 47 28.67 0.59 -28.13
C GLY A 47 29.24 1.97 -28.46
N TYR A 48 30.30 1.97 -29.24
CA TYR A 48 30.88 3.18 -29.80
C TYR A 48 30.06 3.68 -31.00
N PRO A 49 30.23 4.95 -31.40
CA PRO A 49 29.54 5.50 -32.57
C PRO A 49 29.81 4.75 -33.88
N ASP A 50 30.92 4.00 -33.95
CA ASP A 50 31.29 3.15 -35.08
C ASP A 50 30.57 1.78 -35.09
N GLY A 51 29.71 1.50 -34.11
CA GLY A 51 28.96 0.24 -33.99
C GLY A 51 29.73 -0.90 -33.30
N THR A 52 30.91 -0.62 -32.76
CA THR A 52 31.75 -1.62 -32.07
C THR A 52 31.53 -1.64 -30.55
N PHE A 53 31.91 -2.74 -29.90
CA PHE A 53 31.99 -2.90 -28.45
C PHE A 53 33.42 -2.71 -27.92
N LYS A 54 34.43 -2.99 -28.74
CA LYS A 54 35.87 -2.93 -28.42
C LYS A 54 36.25 -3.78 -27.20
N GLY A 55 35.80 -5.04 -27.16
CA GLY A 55 35.95 -5.94 -26.00
C GLY A 55 37.39 -6.19 -25.53
N ASN A 56 38.39 -6.03 -26.39
CA ASN A 56 39.82 -6.17 -26.03
C ASN A 56 40.42 -4.90 -25.42
N ARG A 57 39.69 -3.78 -25.42
CA ARG A 57 40.14 -2.50 -24.85
C ARG A 57 39.75 -2.45 -23.38
N PRO A 58 40.66 -2.03 -22.48
CA PRO A 58 40.29 -1.77 -21.09
C PRO A 58 39.18 -0.72 -20.98
N ALA A 59 38.13 -1.03 -20.23
CA ALA A 59 37.07 -0.08 -19.92
C ALA A 59 37.58 0.98 -18.92
N SER A 60 37.22 2.24 -19.15
CA SER A 60 37.44 3.30 -18.19
C SER A 60 36.46 3.18 -17.01
N ARG A 61 36.82 3.76 -15.86
CA ARG A 61 35.93 3.84 -14.70
C ARG A 61 34.62 4.59 -15.03
N TYR A 62 34.68 5.57 -15.94
CA TYR A 62 33.50 6.31 -16.39
C TYR A 62 32.54 5.45 -17.21
N GLU A 63 33.07 4.62 -18.12
CA GLU A 63 32.25 3.69 -18.91
C GLU A 63 31.59 2.65 -17.99
N MET A 64 32.33 2.14 -16.99
CA MET A 64 31.78 1.23 -16.00
C MET A 64 30.68 1.89 -15.15
N ALA A 65 30.89 3.12 -14.68
CA ALA A 65 29.88 3.86 -13.93
C ALA A 65 28.59 4.08 -14.74
N GLY A 66 28.72 4.40 -16.03
CA GLY A 66 27.57 4.54 -16.94
C GLY A 66 26.80 3.24 -17.14
N ALA A 67 27.50 2.11 -17.29
CA ALA A 67 26.87 0.80 -17.40
C ALA A 67 26.12 0.39 -16.12
N LEU A 68 26.71 0.64 -14.94
CA LEU A 68 26.08 0.39 -13.65
C LEU A 68 24.84 1.27 -13.43
N ASP A 69 24.91 2.53 -13.82
CA ASP A 69 23.77 3.46 -13.77
C ASP A 69 22.62 3.01 -14.70
N ASN A 70 22.92 2.56 -15.92
CA ASN A 70 21.92 1.95 -16.79
C ASN A 70 21.28 0.71 -16.16
N LEU A 71 22.07 -0.17 -15.56
CA LEU A 71 21.58 -1.37 -14.87
C LEU A 71 20.67 -1.01 -13.69
N ASN A 72 21.08 -0.05 -12.87
CA ASN A 72 20.27 0.44 -11.75
C ASN A 72 18.93 0.99 -12.25
N ARG A 73 18.93 1.84 -13.30
CA ARG A 73 17.68 2.35 -13.89
C ARG A 73 16.77 1.24 -14.42
N HIS A 74 17.33 0.24 -15.11
CA HIS A 74 16.57 -0.87 -15.65
C HIS A 74 15.96 -1.72 -14.51
N PHE A 75 16.71 -1.97 -13.45
CA PHE A 75 16.18 -2.67 -12.28
C PHE A 75 15.05 -1.88 -11.62
N GLN A 76 15.25 -0.57 -11.41
CA GLN A 76 14.25 0.30 -10.81
C GLN A 76 12.97 0.39 -11.65
N SER A 77 13.06 0.42 -12.98
CA SER A 77 11.86 0.43 -13.84
C SER A 77 11.09 -0.90 -13.76
N ARG A 78 11.79 -2.04 -13.72
CA ARG A 78 11.14 -3.35 -13.53
C ARG A 78 10.51 -3.49 -12.14
N LEU A 79 11.19 -3.02 -11.09
CA LEU A 79 10.65 -3.02 -9.73
C LEU A 79 9.46 -2.07 -9.57
N ALA A 80 9.47 -0.92 -10.25
CA ALA A 80 8.34 0.01 -10.27
C ALA A 80 7.09 -0.64 -10.89
N GLY A 81 7.27 -1.43 -11.96
CA GLY A 81 6.19 -2.25 -12.53
C GLY A 81 5.70 -3.36 -11.60
N MET A 82 6.59 -3.92 -10.77
CA MET A 82 6.25 -4.95 -9.78
C MET A 82 5.55 -4.37 -8.52
N ARG A 83 5.75 -3.08 -8.23
CA ARG A 83 5.08 -2.33 -7.14
C ARG A 83 3.58 -2.14 -7.36
N VAL A 84 3.04 -2.48 -8.54
CA VAL A 84 1.58 -2.48 -8.78
C VAL A 84 0.89 -3.73 -8.20
N ALA A 85 1.64 -4.76 -7.76
CA ALA A 85 1.09 -5.94 -7.10
C ALA A 85 1.24 -5.94 -5.56
N TYR A 86 1.84 -4.90 -4.97
CA TYR A 86 1.94 -4.75 -3.52
C TYR A 86 1.85 -3.27 -3.12
N ASN A 87 0.64 -2.84 -2.73
CA ASN A 87 0.39 -1.54 -2.11
C ASN A 87 0.14 -1.73 -0.59
N PRO A 88 1.16 -1.58 0.26
CA PRO A 88 1.04 -1.85 1.70
C PRO A 88 0.34 -0.76 2.53
N GLN A 89 -0.17 0.35 1.96
CA GLN A 89 -0.49 1.52 2.80
C GLN A 89 -1.79 2.30 2.57
N THR A 90 -2.67 2.00 1.60
CA THR A 90 -3.87 2.87 1.43
C THR A 90 -5.23 2.19 1.42
N SER A 91 -5.36 0.88 1.19
CA SER A 91 -6.67 0.19 1.21
C SER A 91 -6.91 -0.62 2.48
N GLU A 92 -5.97 -1.49 2.89
CA GLU A 92 -6.19 -2.39 4.04
C GLU A 92 -6.15 -1.66 5.39
N PHE A 93 -5.25 -0.70 5.56
CA PHE A 93 -5.18 0.07 6.80
C PHE A 93 -6.40 1.00 6.95
N ALA A 94 -6.88 1.58 5.85
CA ALA A 94 -8.09 2.38 5.85
C ALA A 94 -9.32 1.51 6.19
N ASP A 95 -9.44 0.32 5.58
CA ASP A 95 -10.49 -0.66 5.91
C ASP A 95 -10.41 -1.11 7.37
N LEU A 96 -9.20 -1.38 7.88
CA LEU A 96 -8.99 -1.75 9.27
C LEU A 96 -9.39 -0.63 10.23
N GLN A 97 -9.08 0.63 9.91
CA GLN A 97 -9.54 1.78 10.69
C GLN A 97 -11.07 1.90 10.68
N THR A 98 -11.71 1.70 9.53
CA THR A 98 -13.17 1.69 9.41
C THR A 98 -13.79 0.56 10.25
N ARG A 99 -13.25 -0.65 10.18
CA ARG A 99 -13.68 -1.80 11.00
C ARG A 99 -13.49 -1.54 12.50
N ILE A 100 -12.36 -0.98 12.90
CA ILE A 100 -12.09 -0.61 14.29
C ILE A 100 -13.08 0.49 14.76
N GLY A 101 -13.40 1.45 13.90
CA GLY A 101 -14.42 2.47 14.17
C GLY A 101 -15.80 1.85 14.42
N ALA A 102 -16.23 0.92 13.56
CA ALA A 102 -17.50 0.21 13.70
C ALA A 102 -17.54 -0.62 14.99
N LEU A 103 -16.49 -1.38 15.30
CA LEU A 103 -16.39 -2.17 16.53
C LEU A 103 -16.47 -1.30 17.79
N ARG A 104 -15.85 -0.11 17.79
CA ARG A 104 -15.94 0.81 18.93
C ARG A 104 -17.36 1.31 19.16
N LEU A 105 -18.10 1.59 18.10
CA LEU A 105 -19.51 1.99 18.20
C LEU A 105 -20.38 0.83 18.74
N GLU A 106 -20.12 -0.39 18.28
CA GLU A 106 -20.82 -1.58 18.77
C GLU A 106 -20.54 -1.83 20.25
N VAL A 107 -19.28 -1.74 20.69
CA VAL A 107 -18.91 -1.85 22.11
C VAL A 107 -19.59 -0.77 22.95
N ALA A 108 -19.67 0.48 22.47
CA ALA A 108 -20.38 1.54 23.17
C ALA A 108 -21.88 1.25 23.31
N ALA A 109 -22.52 0.71 22.26
CA ALA A 109 -23.92 0.30 22.30
C ALA A 109 -24.16 -0.85 23.29
N ILE A 110 -23.28 -1.86 23.29
CA ILE A 110 -23.34 -2.97 24.26
C ILE A 110 -23.22 -2.44 25.69
N GLN A 111 -22.27 -1.54 25.95
CA GLN A 111 -22.11 -0.94 27.27
C GLN A 111 -23.35 -0.14 27.72
N ALA A 112 -24.00 0.57 26.80
CA ALA A 112 -25.26 1.25 27.10
C ALA A 112 -26.36 0.26 27.52
N SER A 113 -26.52 -0.85 26.78
CA SER A 113 -27.48 -1.90 27.15
C SER A 113 -27.19 -2.54 28.52
N GLN A 114 -25.90 -2.72 28.87
CA GLN A 114 -25.51 -3.26 30.17
C GLN A 114 -25.83 -2.30 31.32
N ARG A 115 -25.74 -0.98 31.10
CA ARG A 115 -26.15 0.01 32.11
C ARG A 115 -27.64 -0.06 32.38
N GLU A 116 -28.45 -0.14 31.33
CA GLU A 116 -29.91 -0.28 31.46
C GLU A 116 -30.28 -1.57 32.22
N VAL A 117 -29.61 -2.68 31.93
CA VAL A 117 -29.80 -3.94 32.69
C VAL A 117 -29.38 -3.79 34.15
N ALA A 118 -28.29 -3.08 34.44
CA ALA A 118 -27.84 -2.84 35.81
C ALA A 118 -28.86 -1.98 36.59
N GLU A 119 -29.41 -0.95 35.96
CA GLU A 119 -30.48 -0.11 36.53
C GLU A 119 -31.75 -0.92 36.78
N MET A 120 -32.17 -1.75 35.82
CA MET A 120 -33.33 -2.63 35.97
C MET A 120 -33.15 -3.62 37.12
N THR A 121 -31.93 -4.13 37.32
CA THR A 121 -31.59 -5.00 38.45
C THR A 121 -31.68 -4.27 39.80
N ALA A 122 -31.23 -3.01 39.85
CA ALA A 122 -31.36 -2.17 41.04
C ALA A 122 -32.84 -1.86 41.34
N GLN A 123 -33.65 -1.55 40.33
CA GLN A 123 -35.09 -1.33 40.48
C GLN A 123 -35.80 -2.59 40.99
N MET A 124 -35.50 -3.77 40.45
CA MET A 124 -36.08 -5.04 40.91
C MET A 124 -35.73 -5.35 42.37
N THR A 125 -34.51 -5.00 42.79
CA THR A 125 -34.08 -5.16 44.19
C THR A 125 -34.86 -4.21 45.10
N SER A 126 -34.97 -2.94 44.72
CA SER A 126 -35.79 -1.95 45.46
C SER A 126 -37.25 -2.37 45.57
N LEU A 127 -37.86 -2.86 44.48
CA LEU A 127 -39.24 -3.33 44.46
C LEU A 127 -39.44 -4.54 45.40
N ARG A 128 -38.49 -5.47 45.42
CA ARG A 128 -38.51 -6.61 46.35
C ARG A 128 -38.46 -6.14 47.81
N ASP A 129 -37.62 -5.17 48.13
CA ASP A 129 -37.52 -4.61 49.49
C ASP A 129 -38.80 -3.87 49.90
N GLN A 130 -39.41 -3.13 48.97
CA GLN A 130 -40.71 -2.50 49.19
C GLN A 130 -41.81 -3.55 49.48
N LEU A 131 -41.85 -4.64 48.71
CA LEU A 131 -42.78 -5.75 48.95
C LEU A 131 -42.54 -6.41 50.32
N ALA A 132 -41.29 -6.57 50.74
CA ALA A 132 -40.96 -7.10 52.06
C ALA A 132 -41.46 -6.18 53.19
N LYS A 133 -41.26 -4.86 53.07
CA LYS A 133 -41.77 -3.86 54.02
C LYS A 133 -43.29 -3.85 54.09
N LEU A 134 -43.97 -3.83 52.94
CA LEU A 134 -45.44 -3.87 52.89
C LEU A 134 -45.98 -5.13 53.56
N ARG A 135 -45.35 -6.28 53.30
CA ARG A 135 -45.71 -7.55 53.96
C ARG A 135 -45.50 -7.48 55.48
N GLY A 136 -44.42 -6.85 55.95
CA GLY A 136 -44.16 -6.63 57.38
C GLY A 136 -45.25 -5.78 58.04
N ASN A 137 -45.54 -4.61 57.47
CA ASN A 137 -46.58 -3.70 57.97
C ASN A 137 -47.96 -4.36 58.02
N LEU A 138 -48.32 -5.16 57.01
CA LEU A 138 -49.57 -5.95 57.02
C LEU A 138 -49.60 -7.01 58.14
N GLY A 139 -48.44 -7.55 58.52
CA GLY A 139 -48.32 -8.47 59.64
C GLY A 139 -48.55 -7.79 61.00
N GLU A 140 -47.97 -6.60 61.18
CA GLU A 140 -48.18 -5.76 62.38
C GLU A 140 -49.64 -5.32 62.50
N MET A 141 -50.23 -4.81 61.42
CA MET A 141 -51.66 -4.45 61.40
C MET A 141 -52.57 -5.63 61.76
N ARG A 142 -52.21 -6.86 61.37
CA ARG A 142 -52.98 -8.07 61.70
C ARG A 142 -52.92 -8.42 63.19
N GLN A 143 -51.84 -8.09 63.89
CA GLN A 143 -51.69 -8.35 65.33
C GLN A 143 -52.45 -7.33 66.19
N ASP A 144 -52.58 -6.10 65.70
CA ASP A 144 -53.32 -5.02 66.37
C ASP A 144 -54.86 -5.09 66.18
N LEU A 145 -55.35 -6.05 65.38
CA LEU A 145 -56.79 -6.28 65.24
C LEU A 145 -57.35 -6.85 66.55
N PRO A 146 -58.40 -6.24 67.13
CA PRO A 146 -58.97 -6.69 68.39
C PRO A 146 -59.46 -8.13 68.28
N GLN A 147 -58.92 -9.01 69.12
CA GLN A 147 -59.39 -10.38 69.27
C GLN A 147 -60.79 -10.31 69.91
N LYS A 148 -61.83 -10.68 69.15
CA LYS A 148 -63.19 -10.83 69.68
C LYS A 148 -63.32 -12.05 70.57
#